data_AF-A0A6C0K4F2-F1
#
_entry.id   AF-A0A6C0K4F2-F1
#
_cell.length_a   1.000
_cell.length_b   1.000
_cell.length_c   1.000
_cell.angle_alpha   90.00
_cell.angle_beta   90.00
_cell.angle_gamma   90.00
#
_symmetry.space_group_name_H-M   'P 1'
#
loop_
_entity.id
_entity.type
_entity.pdbx_description
1 polymer ?
#
loop_
_entity_poly.entity_id
_entity_poly.type
_entity_poly.pdbx_seq_one_letter_code
_entity_poly.pdbx_strand_id
1 'polypeptide(L)'
;MENIRVMDSDEQVEMFNYTECDNVAPVEVKKTRGIVIDKITKNQIVGSFGYTETYTKEDEEVLGNLFSNLSSGEWTFFYSLESTLLRVFYHHDQWYLATHKKLDAFKSRWSCRSTFGELFVEALSRESGKKPDEVMDWLHGFLDKEKVYCFLLKSNQENRIVCQVNLKRPKIVYLGSFDKGPDVVLDTSPLEITGMELARPEVVPFSEVDTIPRILEKVETIDHNEYQGLLAIHIPTQKNIKILNTEYKKYYDIRGNNPNLRFRYLEIRNDPERVRMLYFLYPKSAELFDQLEDTIHKISRMIYHFYVNRYIKNQFITLPKEEFQLMKKCHNWYLLDRKNHRIFSQKVLEMMASEEPLHLYKMIRRFTLNQNLAMHQTMNAKRAFVHTSSRPPHSFAAVLSAPAPAPVAIDTALVTDSSATAMATATVATATVITETTVTNTSS
;
A
#
# COMPACT_ATOMS: atom_id res chain seq x y z
N MET A 1 13.72 2.37 21.00
CA MET A 1 12.99 2.99 19.87
C MET A 1 12.59 1.92 18.85
N GLU A 2 11.87 0.87 19.24
CA GLU A 2 11.60 -0.29 18.35
C GLU A 2 10.70 0.04 17.15
N ASN A 3 9.90 1.10 17.28
CA ASN A 3 8.90 1.49 16.28
C ASN A 3 9.38 2.55 15.29
N ILE A 4 10.62 3.04 15.35
CA ILE A 4 11.15 4.05 14.41
C ILE A 4 12.18 3.39 13.52
N ARG A 5 12.07 3.56 12.20
CA ARG A 5 12.99 2.97 11.22
C ARG A 5 13.29 3.93 10.08
N VAL A 6 14.47 3.74 9.48
CA VAL A 6 14.79 4.29 8.16
C VAL A 6 13.90 3.58 7.14
N MET A 7 13.01 4.33 6.48
CA MET A 7 12.08 3.81 5.48
C MET A 7 12.63 3.90 4.05
N ASP A 8 13.51 4.87 3.82
CA ASP A 8 14.15 5.13 2.55
C ASP A 8 15.44 5.91 2.77
N SER A 9 16.38 5.78 1.84
CA SER A 9 17.66 6.47 1.90
C SER A 9 18.32 6.49 0.53
N ASP A 10 19.12 7.53 0.27
CA ASP A 10 20.03 7.63 -0.86
C ASP A 10 21.45 8.00 -0.38
N GLU A 11 22.29 8.55 -1.25
CA GLU A 11 23.66 8.93 -0.91
C GLU A 11 23.73 10.11 0.07
N GLN A 12 22.72 10.97 0.10
CA GLN A 12 22.74 12.26 0.81
C GLN A 12 21.88 12.26 2.07
N VAL A 13 20.72 11.60 2.05
CA VAL A 13 19.71 11.70 3.09
C VAL A 13 19.11 10.35 3.52
N GLU A 14 18.53 10.35 4.72
CA GLU A 14 17.76 9.25 5.30
C GLU A 14 16.37 9.75 5.68
N MET A 15 15.33 9.00 5.32
CA MET A 15 13.96 9.25 5.74
C MET A 15 13.56 8.30 6.85
N PHE A 16 13.15 8.85 7.99
CA PHE A 16 12.66 8.08 9.13
C PHE A 16 11.13 8.13 9.19
N ASN A 17 10.53 7.02 9.60
CA ASN A 17 9.11 6.94 9.94
C ASN A 17 8.89 5.92 11.05
N TYR A 18 7.74 5.99 11.68
CA TYR A 18 7.30 4.91 12.54
C TYR A 18 6.78 3.72 11.71
N THR A 19 6.95 2.51 12.22
CA THR A 19 6.33 1.29 11.67
C THR A 19 4.88 1.19 12.09
N GLU A 20 4.59 1.51 13.35
CA GLU A 20 3.28 1.50 13.98
C GLU A 20 3.16 2.73 14.90
N CYS A 21 2.02 3.39 14.87
CA CYS A 21 1.71 4.54 15.73
C CYS A 21 0.20 4.74 15.78
N ASP A 22 -0.30 5.05 16.97
CA ASP A 22 -1.70 5.30 17.27
C ASP A 22 -1.84 6.52 18.22
N ASN A 23 -3.07 6.75 18.71
CA ASN A 23 -3.36 7.84 19.64
C ASN A 23 -2.66 7.69 21.01
N VAL A 24 -2.16 6.51 21.40
CA VAL A 24 -1.51 6.29 22.71
C VAL A 24 0.01 6.14 22.62
N ALA A 25 0.56 6.12 21.41
CA ALA A 25 1.99 6.03 21.18
C ALA A 25 2.78 7.19 21.83
N PRO A 26 4.05 6.96 22.24
CA PRO A 26 4.91 7.99 22.79
C PRO A 26 5.07 9.20 21.86
N VAL A 27 5.21 10.39 22.44
CA VAL A 27 5.30 11.67 21.70
C VAL A 27 6.48 11.66 20.71
N GLU A 28 7.60 11.05 21.10
CA GLU A 28 8.80 10.93 20.28
C GLU A 28 8.52 10.10 19.03
N VAL A 29 7.75 9.01 19.14
CA VAL A 29 7.33 8.20 18.00
C VAL A 29 6.38 9.00 17.11
N LYS A 30 5.38 9.67 17.69
CA LYS A 30 4.43 10.50 16.96
C LYS A 30 5.12 11.60 16.14
N LYS A 31 6.23 12.16 16.61
CA LYS A 31 6.99 13.21 15.91
C LYS A 31 7.82 12.72 14.72
N THR A 32 8.00 11.41 14.52
CA THR A 32 8.93 10.87 13.51
C THR A 32 8.30 10.58 12.15
N ARG A 33 7.12 11.13 11.83
CA ARG A 33 6.39 10.79 10.59
C ARG A 33 7.04 11.39 9.34
N GLY A 34 7.98 10.68 8.75
CA GLY A 34 8.62 11.04 7.48
C GLY A 34 9.64 12.17 7.63
N ILE A 35 10.33 12.30 8.75
CA ILE A 35 11.42 13.28 8.88
C ILE A 35 12.57 12.89 7.94
N VAL A 36 13.30 13.89 7.43
CA VAL A 36 14.46 13.67 6.55
C VAL A 36 15.71 14.25 7.20
N ILE A 37 16.76 13.44 7.31
CA ILE A 37 18.03 13.78 7.95
C ILE A 37 19.14 13.70 6.92
N ASP A 38 20.01 14.69 6.89
CA ASP A 38 21.23 14.69 6.09
C ASP A 38 22.27 13.74 6.68
N LYS A 39 22.84 12.86 5.86
CA LYS A 39 23.75 11.81 6.31
C LYS A 39 25.08 12.32 6.83
N ILE A 40 25.55 13.45 6.32
CA ILE A 40 26.88 13.99 6.61
C ILE A 40 26.81 14.88 7.86
N THR A 41 25.94 15.88 7.81
CA THR A 41 25.77 16.89 8.87
C THR A 41 24.96 16.37 10.05
N LYS A 42 24.15 15.31 9.86
CA LYS A 42 23.18 14.78 10.82
C LYS A 42 22.06 15.77 11.19
N ASN A 43 21.94 16.86 10.43
CA ASN A 43 20.87 17.83 10.63
C ASN A 43 19.55 17.32 10.02
N GLN A 44 18.45 17.60 10.71
CA GLN A 44 17.13 17.36 10.16
C GLN A 44 16.79 18.46 9.13
N ILE A 45 16.59 18.05 7.88
CA ILE A 45 16.31 18.94 6.75
C ILE A 45 14.81 19.15 6.60
N VAL A 46 14.02 18.10 6.82
CA VAL A 46 12.56 18.15 6.68
C VAL A 46 11.88 17.73 7.98
N GLY A 47 11.10 18.65 8.53
CA GLY A 47 10.20 18.49 9.67
C GLY A 47 9.07 17.49 9.47
N SER A 48 8.33 17.22 10.55
CA SER A 48 7.12 16.39 10.51
C SER A 48 5.92 17.11 11.12
N PHE A 49 4.76 17.00 10.47
CA PHE A 49 3.46 17.33 11.06
C PHE A 49 3.04 16.37 12.18
N GLY A 50 3.85 15.33 12.42
CA GLY A 50 3.60 14.28 13.38
C GLY A 50 2.48 13.32 12.98
N TYR A 51 2.17 12.43 13.91
CA TYR A 51 1.00 11.58 13.85
C TYR A 51 -0.27 12.43 13.96
N THR A 52 -1.21 12.21 13.05
CA THR A 52 -2.52 12.87 13.08
C THR A 52 -3.45 12.04 13.93
N GLU A 53 -3.73 12.50 15.15
CA GLU A 53 -4.67 11.84 16.04
C GLU A 53 -6.04 11.81 15.37
N THR A 54 -6.69 10.66 15.43
CA THR A 54 -7.94 10.43 14.70
C THR A 54 -9.00 9.98 15.69
N TYR A 55 -10.16 10.62 15.61
CA TYR A 55 -11.31 10.41 16.48
C TYR A 55 -12.60 10.28 15.67
N THR A 56 -13.64 9.76 16.29
CA THR A 56 -15.01 9.73 15.76
C THR A 56 -15.97 10.34 16.78
N LYS A 57 -17.27 10.30 16.49
CA LYS A 57 -18.30 10.79 17.41
C LYS A 57 -18.32 10.02 18.74
N GLU A 58 -17.89 8.77 18.74
CA GLU A 58 -17.78 7.94 19.95
C GLU A 58 -16.73 8.47 20.94
N ASP A 59 -15.82 9.35 20.50
CA ASP A 59 -14.76 9.95 21.33
C ASP A 59 -15.14 11.33 21.88
N GLU A 60 -16.44 11.63 22.02
CA GLU A 60 -16.94 12.96 22.43
C GLU A 60 -16.29 13.50 23.71
N GLU A 61 -16.09 12.65 24.73
CA GLU A 61 -15.45 13.05 25.98
C GLU A 61 -13.98 13.49 25.77
N VAL A 62 -13.24 12.74 24.95
CA VAL A 62 -11.84 13.05 24.63
C VAL A 62 -11.76 14.34 23.82
N LEU A 63 -12.66 14.51 22.85
CA LEU A 63 -12.78 15.73 22.06
C LEU A 63 -13.14 16.93 22.95
N GLY A 64 -14.05 16.76 23.91
CA GLY A 64 -14.42 17.78 24.90
C GLY A 64 -13.22 18.28 25.71
N ASN A 65 -12.32 17.38 26.09
CA ASN A 65 -11.07 17.74 26.78
C ASN A 65 -10.06 18.42 25.82
N LEU A 66 -9.93 17.94 24.58
CA LEU A 66 -9.00 18.50 23.59
C LEU A 66 -9.39 19.92 23.15
N PHE A 67 -10.69 20.19 23.07
CA PHE A 67 -11.26 21.48 22.68
C PHE A 67 -11.89 22.21 23.87
N SER A 68 -11.44 21.94 25.10
CA SER A 68 -11.99 22.59 26.31
C SER A 68 -11.86 24.11 26.26
N ASN A 69 -10.84 24.61 25.56
CA ASN A 69 -10.59 26.03 25.30
C ASN A 69 -10.75 26.34 23.79
N LEU A 70 -11.86 25.94 23.20
CA LEU A 70 -12.13 26.21 21.79
C LEU A 70 -12.34 27.72 21.57
N SER A 71 -11.31 28.40 21.06
CA SER A 71 -11.36 29.83 20.79
C SER A 71 -11.14 30.14 19.30
N SER A 72 -11.81 31.19 18.82
CA SER A 72 -11.61 31.70 17.47
C SER A 72 -10.18 32.24 17.35
N GLY A 73 -9.39 31.70 16.42
CA GLY A 73 -8.00 32.07 16.17
C GLY A 73 -6.97 31.06 16.64
N GLU A 74 -7.29 30.19 17.60
CA GLU A 74 -6.38 29.10 18.02
C GLU A 74 -6.57 27.85 17.17
N TRP A 75 -7.79 27.58 16.73
CA TRP A 75 -8.13 26.42 15.91
C TRP A 75 -8.64 26.84 14.54
N THR A 76 -8.15 26.15 13.51
CA THR A 76 -8.71 26.24 12.16
C THR A 76 -9.19 24.86 11.73
N PHE A 77 -10.39 24.81 11.16
CA PHE A 77 -11.02 23.58 10.69
C PHE A 77 -11.07 23.57 9.17
N PHE A 78 -10.77 22.41 8.60
CA PHE A 78 -10.82 22.16 7.16
C PHE A 78 -11.63 20.90 6.90
N TYR A 79 -12.23 20.80 5.73
CA TYR A 79 -12.74 19.50 5.27
C TYR A 79 -11.58 18.53 5.03
N SER A 80 -11.60 17.38 5.69
CA SER A 80 -10.52 16.39 5.60
C SER A 80 -10.60 15.63 4.27
N LEU A 81 -9.65 15.87 3.37
CA LEU A 81 -9.56 15.20 2.07
C LEU A 81 -8.96 13.80 2.16
N GLU A 82 -9.50 12.84 1.39
CA GLU A 82 -8.84 11.56 1.11
C GLU A 82 -7.76 11.75 0.04
N SER A 83 -6.50 11.76 0.48
CA SER A 83 -5.36 12.14 -0.34
C SER A 83 -4.02 11.60 0.19
N THR A 84 -2.98 11.76 -0.61
CA THR A 84 -1.58 11.50 -0.23
C THR A 84 -0.83 12.81 -0.08
N LEU A 85 -0.16 13.01 1.07
CA LEU A 85 0.74 14.14 1.27
C LEU A 85 2.04 13.92 0.50
N LEU A 86 2.38 14.90 -0.33
CA LEU A 86 3.64 15.02 -1.05
C LEU A 86 4.38 16.27 -0.56
N ARG A 87 5.69 16.15 -0.45
CA ARG A 87 6.59 17.21 -0.02
C ARG A 87 7.65 17.45 -1.08
N VAL A 88 7.78 18.69 -1.53
CA VAL A 88 8.83 19.12 -2.47
C VAL A 88 9.86 19.93 -1.71
N PHE A 89 11.14 19.55 -1.80
CA PHE A 89 12.24 20.27 -1.17
C PHE A 89 13.53 20.10 -1.97
N TYR A 90 14.44 21.05 -1.85
CA TYR A 90 15.74 21.02 -2.51
C TYR A 90 16.85 20.72 -1.52
N HIS A 91 17.80 19.87 -1.89
CA HIS A 91 18.96 19.54 -1.05
C HIS A 91 20.13 19.04 -1.92
N HIS A 92 21.36 19.50 -1.64
CA HIS A 92 22.59 19.26 -2.42
C HIS A 92 22.36 19.10 -3.93
N ASP A 93 21.94 20.18 -4.57
CA ASP A 93 21.74 20.25 -6.02
C ASP A 93 20.64 19.37 -6.61
N GLN A 94 19.77 18.81 -5.78
CA GLN A 94 18.69 17.94 -6.19
C GLN A 94 17.34 18.35 -5.60
N TRP A 95 16.29 18.33 -6.44
CA TRP A 95 14.91 18.40 -5.99
C TRP A 95 14.38 17.01 -5.63
N TYR A 96 13.67 16.95 -4.50
CA TYR A 96 13.01 15.76 -4.01
C TYR A 96 11.50 15.95 -4.08
N LEU A 97 10.79 14.93 -4.58
CA LEU A 97 9.34 14.81 -4.44
C LEU A 97 9.08 13.59 -3.56
N ALA A 98 8.80 13.84 -2.29
CA ALA A 98 8.77 12.82 -1.26
C ALA A 98 7.36 12.56 -0.73
N THR A 99 7.08 11.29 -0.40
CA THR A 99 5.96 10.91 0.47
C THR A 99 6.44 10.91 1.94
N HIS A 100 5.63 10.38 2.87
CA HIS A 100 6.10 10.14 4.24
C HIS A 100 7.03 8.93 4.39
N LYS A 101 7.11 8.04 3.39
CA LYS A 101 7.87 6.77 3.48
C LYS A 101 8.86 6.54 2.35
N LYS A 102 8.90 7.44 1.36
CA LYS A 102 9.77 7.40 0.19
C LYS A 102 10.25 8.79 -0.16
N LEU A 103 11.57 8.93 -0.35
CA LEU A 103 12.23 10.16 -0.82
C LEU A 103 11.86 10.46 -2.28
N ASP A 104 11.59 9.41 -3.05
CA ASP A 104 11.22 9.45 -4.45
C ASP A 104 9.77 8.94 -4.65
N ALA A 105 8.83 9.86 -4.89
CA ALA A 105 7.44 9.55 -5.13
C ALA A 105 7.20 8.81 -6.45
N PHE A 106 8.15 8.84 -7.42
CA PHE A 106 8.09 8.05 -8.65
C PHE A 106 8.39 6.56 -8.40
N LYS A 107 8.79 6.20 -7.17
CA LYS A 107 8.93 4.80 -6.71
C LYS A 107 7.87 4.41 -5.69
N SER A 108 6.90 5.29 -5.42
CA SER A 108 5.89 5.11 -4.39
C SER A 108 4.50 4.99 -5.00
N ARG A 109 3.76 3.93 -4.64
CA ARG A 109 2.38 3.70 -5.09
C ARG A 109 1.60 2.90 -4.05
N TRP A 110 0.28 3.05 -4.07
CA TRP A 110 -0.63 2.26 -3.25
C TRP A 110 -1.86 1.88 -4.08
N SER A 111 -2.13 0.58 -4.23
CA SER A 111 -3.29 0.03 -4.98
C SER A 111 -3.40 0.39 -6.48
N CYS A 112 -2.59 1.33 -6.97
CA CYS A 112 -2.61 1.84 -8.34
C CYS A 112 -1.38 1.38 -9.14
N ARG A 113 -1.55 1.34 -10.46
CA ARG A 113 -0.46 1.08 -11.42
C ARG A 113 0.55 2.22 -11.45
N SER A 114 0.05 3.45 -11.50
CA SER A 114 0.85 4.67 -11.48
C SER A 114 1.36 4.99 -10.08
N THR A 115 2.52 5.61 -10.05
CA THR A 115 3.19 6.13 -8.87
C THR A 115 2.62 7.48 -8.47
N PHE A 116 2.82 7.88 -7.22
CA PHE A 116 2.37 9.18 -6.76
C PHE A 116 3.10 10.32 -7.49
N GLY A 117 4.35 10.11 -7.89
CA GLY A 117 5.09 11.06 -8.75
C GLY A 117 4.44 11.23 -10.11
N GLU A 118 4.13 10.13 -10.81
CA GLU A 118 3.44 10.19 -12.11
C GLU A 118 2.06 10.85 -12.01
N LEU A 119 1.29 10.53 -10.96
CA LEU A 119 -0.02 11.13 -10.73
C LEU A 119 0.06 12.63 -10.39
N PHE A 120 1.12 13.04 -9.68
CA PHE A 120 1.39 14.44 -9.38
C PHE A 120 1.76 15.22 -10.65
N VAL A 121 2.65 14.69 -11.49
CA VAL A 121 3.00 15.25 -12.79
C VAL A 121 1.76 15.38 -13.68
N GLU A 122 0.95 14.32 -13.80
CA GLU A 122 -0.29 14.35 -14.60
C GLU A 122 -1.24 15.47 -14.12
N ALA A 123 -1.43 15.58 -12.80
CA ALA A 123 -2.32 16.57 -12.23
C ALA A 123 -1.80 18.00 -12.41
N LEU A 124 -0.49 18.24 -12.20
CA LEU A 124 0.13 19.54 -12.45
C LEU A 124 0.05 19.93 -13.93
N SER A 125 0.37 19.00 -14.84
CA SER A 125 0.30 19.24 -16.28
C SER A 125 -1.10 19.64 -16.73
N ARG A 126 -2.12 18.95 -16.20
CA ARG A 126 -3.51 19.25 -16.50
C ARG A 126 -3.93 20.63 -15.99
N GLU A 127 -3.49 21.02 -14.79
CA GLU A 127 -3.90 22.27 -14.15
C GLU A 127 -3.10 23.49 -14.65
N SER A 128 -1.83 23.30 -15.05
CA SER A 128 -0.95 24.35 -15.60
C SER A 128 -0.97 24.48 -17.13
N GLY A 129 -1.49 23.45 -17.83
CA GLY A 129 -1.38 23.34 -19.29
C GLY A 129 0.02 22.99 -19.82
N LYS A 130 0.99 22.71 -18.94
CA LYS A 130 2.35 22.31 -19.30
C LYS A 130 2.43 20.84 -19.68
N LYS A 131 3.41 20.49 -20.52
CA LYS A 131 3.67 19.09 -20.87
C LYS A 131 4.22 18.31 -19.66
N PRO A 132 3.93 17.00 -19.55
CA PRO A 132 4.43 16.16 -18.46
C PRO A 132 5.95 16.22 -18.27
N ASP A 133 6.72 16.24 -19.35
CA ASP A 133 8.19 16.20 -19.28
C ASP A 133 8.82 17.53 -18.85
N GLU A 134 8.06 18.62 -18.83
CA GLU A 134 8.55 19.98 -18.54
C GLU A 134 7.96 20.54 -17.22
N VAL A 135 6.88 19.94 -16.70
CA VAL A 135 6.08 20.56 -15.63
C VAL A 135 6.80 20.62 -14.28
N MET A 136 7.69 19.66 -13.99
CA MET A 136 8.45 19.66 -12.74
C MET A 136 9.51 20.76 -12.74
N ASP A 137 10.29 20.89 -13.82
CA ASP A 137 11.28 21.96 -13.96
C ASP A 137 10.63 23.33 -13.95
N TRP A 138 9.46 23.44 -14.60
CA TRP A 138 8.63 24.63 -14.52
C TRP A 138 8.23 24.96 -13.09
N LEU A 139 7.68 24.00 -12.32
CA LEU A 139 7.32 24.21 -10.92
C LEU A 139 8.54 24.63 -10.09
N HIS A 140 9.66 23.92 -10.22
CA HIS A 140 10.90 24.18 -9.47
C HIS A 140 11.42 25.61 -9.68
N GLY A 141 11.17 26.22 -10.85
CA GLY A 141 11.54 27.61 -11.12
C GLY A 141 10.86 28.65 -10.23
N PHE A 142 9.76 28.30 -9.55
CA PHE A 142 9.03 29.17 -8.62
C PHE A 142 9.27 28.83 -7.14
N LEU A 143 9.99 27.75 -6.85
CA LEU A 143 10.18 27.27 -5.49
C LEU A 143 11.48 27.82 -4.89
N ASP A 144 11.39 28.35 -3.69
CA ASP A 144 12.52 28.69 -2.84
C ASP A 144 13.20 27.41 -2.36
N LYS A 145 14.52 27.35 -2.55
CA LYS A 145 15.34 26.20 -2.20
C LYS A 145 15.44 26.00 -0.70
N GLU A 146 15.16 27.00 0.14
CA GLU A 146 15.23 26.90 1.61
C GLU A 146 13.91 26.46 2.26
N LYS A 147 12.88 26.17 1.45
CA LYS A 147 11.57 25.76 1.92
C LYS A 147 11.23 24.32 1.56
N VAL A 148 10.25 23.80 2.30
CA VAL A 148 9.55 22.54 2.03
C VAL A 148 8.10 22.85 1.66
N TYR A 149 7.66 22.43 0.48
CA TYR A 149 6.31 22.68 -0.04
C TYR A 149 5.43 21.45 0.11
N CYS A 150 4.21 21.63 0.62
CA CYS A 150 3.30 20.56 0.92
C CYS A 150 2.09 20.55 -0.03
N PHE A 151 1.85 19.41 -0.65
CA PHE A 151 0.74 19.19 -1.57
C PHE A 151 -0.06 17.95 -1.15
N LEU A 152 -1.38 18.03 -1.23
CA LEU A 152 -2.25 16.85 -1.20
C LEU A 152 -2.57 16.42 -2.62
N LEU A 153 -2.19 15.21 -2.97
CA LEU A 153 -2.60 14.54 -4.18
C LEU A 153 -3.87 13.72 -3.90
N LYS A 154 -5.00 14.12 -4.47
CA LYS A 154 -6.27 13.41 -4.32
C LYS A 154 -6.23 12.02 -4.96
N SER A 155 -6.93 11.09 -4.33
CA SER A 155 -7.05 9.72 -4.83
C SER A 155 -7.74 9.67 -6.20
N ASN A 156 -7.31 8.72 -7.03
CA ASN A 156 -7.95 8.30 -8.26
C ASN A 156 -8.79 7.03 -8.03
N GLN A 157 -9.36 6.46 -9.11
CA GLN A 157 -10.27 5.33 -9.01
C GLN A 157 -9.59 4.05 -8.51
N GLU A 158 -8.28 3.92 -8.69
CA GLU A 158 -7.49 2.73 -8.34
C GLU A 158 -6.97 2.79 -6.90
N ASN A 159 -6.67 3.99 -6.37
CA ASN A 159 -6.09 4.16 -5.04
C ASN A 159 -7.02 4.83 -4.02
N ARG A 160 -8.26 5.17 -4.38
CA ARG A 160 -9.26 5.60 -3.38
C ARG A 160 -9.57 4.51 -2.37
N ILE A 161 -9.94 4.94 -1.18
CA ILE A 161 -10.32 4.10 -0.04
C ILE A 161 -11.85 4.12 0.10
N VAL A 162 -12.44 5.29 0.31
CA VAL A 162 -13.89 5.47 0.45
C VAL A 162 -14.38 6.57 -0.48
N CYS A 163 -13.78 7.77 -0.42
CA CYS A 163 -14.26 8.93 -1.17
C CYS A 163 -14.28 8.66 -2.69
N GLN A 164 -15.37 9.08 -3.35
CA GLN A 164 -15.55 8.97 -4.78
C GLN A 164 -14.70 10.01 -5.51
N VAL A 165 -14.25 9.64 -6.72
CA VAL A 165 -13.40 10.49 -7.53
C VAL A 165 -14.26 11.47 -8.31
N ASN A 166 -14.14 12.76 -7.97
CA ASN A 166 -14.75 13.83 -8.75
C ASN A 166 -13.74 14.38 -9.78
N LEU A 167 -13.91 13.99 -11.05
CA LEU A 167 -13.02 14.40 -12.14
C LEU A 167 -13.02 15.90 -12.44
N LYS A 168 -14.06 16.63 -12.00
CA LYS A 168 -14.18 18.08 -12.20
C LYS A 168 -13.38 18.88 -11.16
N ARG A 169 -12.95 18.24 -10.07
CA ARG A 169 -12.21 18.92 -9.01
C ARG A 169 -10.69 18.90 -9.27
N PRO A 170 -9.96 19.89 -8.72
CA PRO A 170 -8.51 19.87 -8.70
C PRO A 170 -8.00 18.57 -8.07
N LYS A 171 -7.00 17.96 -8.70
CA LYS A 171 -6.36 16.72 -8.24
C LYS A 171 -5.25 17.03 -7.25
N ILE A 172 -4.68 18.22 -7.31
CA ILE A 172 -3.67 18.70 -6.37
C ILE A 172 -4.27 19.83 -5.55
N VAL A 173 -3.94 19.83 -4.26
CA VAL A 173 -4.27 20.92 -3.34
C VAL A 173 -2.98 21.34 -2.65
N TYR A 174 -2.62 22.61 -2.77
CA TYR A 174 -1.48 23.17 -2.07
C TYR A 174 -1.86 23.48 -0.62
N LEU A 175 -1.11 22.95 0.33
CA LEU A 175 -1.34 23.17 1.76
C LEU A 175 -0.60 24.39 2.29
N GLY A 176 0.60 24.63 1.77
CA GLY A 176 1.52 25.62 2.31
C GLY A 176 2.97 25.19 2.21
N SER A 177 3.84 26.01 2.77
CA SER A 177 5.28 25.77 2.85
C SER A 177 5.79 26.03 4.26
N PHE A 178 6.97 25.50 4.59
CA PHE A 178 7.66 25.83 5.84
C PHE A 178 9.17 25.81 5.61
N ASP A 179 9.93 26.50 6.45
CA ASP A 179 11.38 26.53 6.35
C ASP A 179 11.99 25.16 6.67
N LYS A 180 13.12 24.81 6.05
CA LYS A 180 13.84 23.59 6.40
C LYS A 180 14.22 23.57 7.87
N GLY A 181 14.21 22.37 8.45
CA GLY A 181 14.56 22.18 9.85
C GLY A 181 13.61 21.23 10.59
N PRO A 182 13.78 21.12 11.91
CA PRO A 182 12.95 20.28 12.75
C PRO A 182 11.55 20.88 13.00
N ASP A 183 11.47 22.22 13.09
CA ASP A 183 10.24 22.93 13.41
C ASP A 183 9.38 23.11 12.16
N VAL A 184 8.09 22.78 12.29
CA VAL A 184 7.13 22.90 11.19
C VAL A 184 6.11 23.97 11.57
N VAL A 185 6.26 25.14 10.97
CA VAL A 185 5.26 26.21 11.03
C VAL A 185 4.74 26.41 9.61
N LEU A 186 3.52 25.92 9.35
CA LEU A 186 2.98 25.93 8.00
C LEU A 186 2.52 27.33 7.60
N ASP A 187 3.22 27.92 6.63
CA ASP A 187 2.79 29.11 5.92
C ASP A 187 1.79 28.72 4.83
N THR A 188 0.52 29.07 5.06
CA THR A 188 -0.61 28.77 4.17
C THR A 188 -0.86 29.86 3.13
N SER A 189 0.05 30.84 3.02
CA SER A 189 0.01 31.87 1.98
C SER A 189 -0.02 31.24 0.60
N PRO A 190 -0.75 31.82 -0.37
CA PRO A 190 -0.79 31.32 -1.73
C PRO A 190 0.62 31.15 -2.33
N LEU A 191 0.83 30.05 -3.06
CA LEU A 191 2.02 29.90 -3.87
C LEU A 191 1.83 30.68 -5.17
N GLU A 192 2.62 31.74 -5.36
CA GLU A 192 2.55 32.57 -6.57
C GLU A 192 3.24 31.87 -7.74
N ILE A 193 2.44 31.20 -8.58
CA ILE A 193 2.91 30.58 -9.82
C ILE A 193 2.30 31.30 -11.01
N THR A 194 3.14 31.85 -11.88
CA THR A 194 2.64 32.58 -13.06
C THR A 194 1.80 31.67 -13.95
N GLY A 195 0.53 32.02 -14.15
CA GLY A 195 -0.39 31.32 -15.04
C GLY A 195 -1.09 30.11 -14.41
N MET A 196 -1.01 29.92 -13.09
CA MET A 196 -1.71 28.84 -12.39
C MET A 196 -2.13 29.27 -11.00
N GLU A 197 -3.41 29.07 -10.66
CA GLU A 197 -3.87 29.14 -9.28
C GLU A 197 -4.06 27.73 -8.74
N LEU A 198 -3.24 27.36 -7.75
CA LEU A 198 -3.36 26.06 -7.08
C LEU A 198 -4.55 26.07 -6.13
N ALA A 199 -5.34 24.99 -6.17
CA ALA A 199 -6.43 24.81 -5.24
C ALA A 199 -5.92 24.75 -3.79
N ARG A 200 -6.72 25.25 -2.86
CA ARG A 200 -6.44 25.25 -1.42
C ARG A 200 -7.48 24.45 -0.65
N PRO A 201 -7.16 23.98 0.57
CA PRO A 201 -8.13 23.34 1.43
C PRO A 201 -9.29 24.29 1.73
N GLU A 202 -10.50 23.76 1.69
CA GLU A 202 -11.70 24.52 2.06
C GLU A 202 -11.78 24.62 3.58
N VAL A 203 -11.81 25.86 4.08
CA VAL A 203 -11.92 26.19 5.50
C VAL A 203 -13.39 26.10 5.91
N VAL A 204 -13.66 25.45 7.04
CA VAL A 204 -14.98 25.48 7.66
C VAL A 204 -15.10 26.75 8.50
N PRO A 205 -16.12 27.60 8.28
CA PRO A 205 -16.32 28.79 9.09
C PRO A 205 -16.40 28.44 10.57
N PHE A 206 -15.65 29.13 11.42
CA PHE A 206 -15.59 28.81 12.85
C PHE A 206 -16.98 28.84 13.52
N SER A 207 -17.89 29.71 13.06
CA SER A 207 -19.28 29.77 13.53
C SER A 207 -20.08 28.48 13.33
N GLU A 208 -19.66 27.60 12.42
CA GLU A 208 -20.29 26.29 12.20
C GLU A 208 -19.71 25.20 13.12
N VAL A 209 -18.60 25.47 13.80
CA VAL A 209 -17.79 24.49 14.56
C VAL A 209 -17.21 25.08 15.86
N ASP A 210 -17.92 26.05 16.45
CA ASP A 210 -17.49 26.79 17.65
C ASP A 210 -17.81 26.08 18.97
N THR A 211 -18.43 24.90 18.91
CA THR A 211 -18.70 24.03 20.07
C THR A 211 -18.58 22.56 19.67
N ILE A 212 -18.32 21.67 20.63
CA ILE A 212 -18.24 20.22 20.38
C ILE A 212 -19.50 19.66 19.72
N PRO A 213 -20.74 19.93 20.20
CA PRO A 213 -21.93 19.41 19.54
C PRO A 213 -22.03 19.83 18.08
N ARG A 214 -21.65 21.07 17.74
CA ARG A 214 -21.63 21.58 16.36
C ARG A 214 -20.55 20.92 15.51
N ILE A 215 -19.35 20.70 16.07
CA ILE A 215 -18.29 19.94 15.39
C ILE A 215 -18.79 18.53 15.03
N LEU A 216 -19.39 17.83 15.99
CA LEU A 216 -19.89 16.46 15.80
C LEU A 216 -21.07 16.42 14.80
N GLU A 217 -22.01 17.35 14.90
CA GLU A 217 -23.11 17.50 13.94
C GLU A 217 -22.58 17.79 12.53
N LYS A 218 -21.61 18.69 12.40
CA LYS A 218 -20.98 19.01 11.13
C LYS A 218 -20.29 17.78 10.54
N VAL A 219 -19.51 17.05 11.33
CA VAL A 219 -18.81 15.84 10.88
C VAL A 219 -19.78 14.79 10.34
N GLU A 220 -20.90 14.57 11.01
CA GLU A 220 -21.90 13.56 10.60
C GLU A 220 -22.74 13.99 9.39
N THR A 221 -22.90 15.28 9.15
CA THR A 221 -23.65 15.82 7.99
C THR A 221 -22.80 15.97 6.72
N ILE A 222 -21.47 15.85 6.82
CA ILE A 222 -20.55 15.83 5.67
C ILE A 222 -20.81 14.60 4.80
N ASP A 223 -20.83 14.78 3.48
CA ASP A 223 -20.86 13.66 2.55
C ASP A 223 -19.55 12.86 2.62
N HIS A 224 -19.62 11.67 3.20
CA HIS A 224 -18.49 10.74 3.34
C HIS A 224 -17.94 10.25 1.99
N ASN A 225 -18.70 10.42 0.90
CA ASN A 225 -18.20 10.16 -0.45
C ASN A 225 -17.26 11.26 -0.94
N GLU A 226 -17.22 12.43 -0.29
CA GLU A 226 -16.39 13.55 -0.72
C GLU A 226 -15.25 13.84 0.27
N TYR A 227 -15.54 13.76 1.56
CA TYR A 227 -14.59 14.07 2.62
C TYR A 227 -14.59 12.97 3.68
N GLN A 228 -13.48 12.82 4.39
CA GLN A 228 -13.37 11.88 5.50
C GLN A 228 -14.10 12.35 6.75
N GLY A 229 -14.30 13.67 6.87
CA GLY A 229 -14.73 14.38 8.08
C GLY A 229 -14.04 15.75 8.15
N LEU A 230 -13.62 16.16 9.35
CA LEU A 230 -12.91 17.42 9.58
C LEU A 230 -11.44 17.21 9.99
N LEU A 231 -10.58 18.13 9.59
CA LEU A 231 -9.21 18.29 10.08
C LEU A 231 -9.13 19.58 10.88
N ALA A 232 -8.82 19.49 12.16
CA ALA A 232 -8.57 20.61 13.04
C ALA A 232 -7.05 20.81 13.23
N ILE A 233 -6.58 22.04 13.03
CA ILE A 233 -5.19 22.42 13.25
C ILE A 233 -5.16 23.46 14.37
N HIS A 234 -4.41 23.16 15.42
CA HIS A 234 -4.11 24.12 16.49
C HIS A 234 -2.96 25.02 16.02
N ILE A 235 -3.23 26.29 15.75
CA ILE A 235 -2.28 27.23 15.17
C ILE A 235 -1.03 27.42 16.05
N PRO A 236 -1.13 27.60 17.38
CA PRO A 236 0.06 27.82 18.22
C PRO A 236 1.02 26.63 18.29
N THR A 237 0.50 25.40 18.33
CA THR A 237 1.33 24.19 18.49
C THR A 237 1.49 23.36 17.22
N GLN A 238 0.79 23.74 16.15
CA GLN A 238 0.70 22.99 14.89
C GLN A 238 0.21 21.54 15.07
N LYS A 239 -0.53 21.27 16.17
CA LYS A 239 -1.11 19.97 16.44
C LYS A 239 -2.28 19.72 15.47
N ASN A 240 -2.26 18.55 14.84
CA ASN A 240 -3.27 18.13 13.86
C ASN A 240 -4.17 17.04 14.43
N ILE A 241 -5.48 17.27 14.42
CA ILE A 241 -6.50 16.32 14.86
C ILE A 241 -7.48 16.08 13.72
N LYS A 242 -7.82 14.83 13.44
CA LYS A 242 -8.84 14.46 12.48
C LYS A 242 -10.06 13.89 13.19
N ILE A 243 -11.24 14.35 12.82
CA ILE A 243 -12.52 13.86 13.33
C ILE A 243 -13.26 13.27 12.13
N LEU A 244 -13.41 11.95 12.12
CA LEU A 244 -13.96 11.21 11.00
C LEU A 244 -15.47 11.11 11.10
N ASN A 245 -16.12 11.20 9.93
CA ASN A 245 -17.51 10.80 9.78
C ASN A 245 -17.65 9.30 10.08
N THR A 246 -18.67 8.92 10.83
CA THR A 246 -18.85 7.54 11.30
C THR A 246 -19.04 6.56 10.15
N GLU A 247 -19.83 6.93 9.13
CA GLU A 247 -20.00 6.10 7.93
C GLU A 247 -18.71 6.02 7.10
N TYR A 248 -17.95 7.12 6.98
CA TYR A 248 -16.61 7.07 6.37
C TYR A 248 -15.73 6.05 7.09
N LYS A 249 -15.64 6.13 8.42
CA LYS A 249 -14.80 5.23 9.23
C LYS A 249 -15.21 3.78 9.05
N LYS A 250 -16.51 3.50 9.06
CA LYS A 250 -17.07 2.17 8.81
C LYS A 250 -16.59 1.62 7.47
N TYR A 251 -16.72 2.37 6.38
CA TYR A 251 -16.24 1.95 5.06
C TYR A 251 -14.72 1.87 4.96
N TYR A 252 -13.99 2.75 5.63
CA TYR A 252 -12.54 2.72 5.73
C TYR A 252 -12.08 1.40 6.36
N ASP A 253 -12.75 0.94 7.43
CA ASP A 253 -12.46 -0.34 8.08
C ASP A 253 -12.82 -1.54 7.20
N ILE A 254 -13.87 -1.43 6.37
CA ILE A 254 -14.15 -2.44 5.35
C ILE A 254 -13.02 -2.49 4.32
N ARG A 255 -12.55 -1.35 3.83
CA ARG A 255 -11.47 -1.30 2.83
C ARG A 255 -10.12 -1.75 3.39
N GLY A 256 -9.82 -1.39 4.64
CA GLY A 256 -8.57 -1.72 5.31
C GLY A 256 -7.31 -1.15 4.62
N ASN A 257 -6.16 -1.34 5.26
CA ASN A 257 -4.87 -0.87 4.76
C ASN A 257 -4.14 -1.93 3.91
N ASN A 258 -4.83 -2.53 2.93
CA ASN A 258 -4.21 -3.50 2.03
C ASN A 258 -4.19 -2.96 0.59
N PRO A 259 -3.03 -2.73 -0.04
CA PRO A 259 -2.98 -2.20 -1.40
C PRO A 259 -3.53 -3.20 -2.44
N ASN A 260 -3.67 -4.49 -2.12
CA ASN A 260 -4.19 -5.49 -3.03
C ASN A 260 -5.66 -5.79 -2.72
N LEU A 261 -6.56 -5.24 -3.54
CA LEU A 261 -8.00 -5.42 -3.35
C LEU A 261 -8.45 -6.91 -3.41
N ARG A 262 -7.74 -7.77 -4.17
CA ARG A 262 -8.01 -9.22 -4.18
C ARG A 262 -7.70 -9.84 -2.82
N PHE A 263 -6.56 -9.46 -2.24
CA PHE A 263 -6.17 -9.96 -0.93
C PHE A 263 -7.11 -9.43 0.15
N ARG A 264 -7.50 -8.15 0.05
CA ARG A 264 -8.48 -7.57 0.98
C ARG A 264 -9.79 -8.34 0.98
N TYR A 265 -10.30 -8.70 -0.19
CA TYR A 265 -11.49 -9.54 -0.30
C TYR A 265 -11.32 -10.86 0.48
N LEU A 266 -10.18 -11.54 0.33
CA LEU A 266 -9.90 -12.80 1.04
C LEU A 266 -9.79 -12.62 2.57
N GLU A 267 -9.37 -11.46 3.06
CA GLU A 267 -9.34 -11.17 4.51
C GLU A 267 -10.75 -11.12 5.12
N ILE A 268 -11.74 -10.64 4.37
CA ILE A 268 -13.10 -10.42 4.87
C ILE A 268 -14.13 -11.41 4.32
N ARG A 269 -13.75 -12.32 3.41
CA ARG A 269 -14.67 -13.16 2.63
C ARG A 269 -15.66 -13.99 3.46
N ASN A 270 -15.31 -14.32 4.71
CA ASN A 270 -16.16 -15.11 5.60
C ASN A 270 -17.18 -14.26 6.36
N ASP A 271 -17.18 -12.95 6.16
CA ASP A 271 -18.14 -12.01 6.75
C ASP A 271 -19.04 -11.45 5.63
N PRO A 272 -20.27 -11.99 5.46
CA PRO A 272 -21.16 -11.59 4.37
C PRO A 272 -21.52 -10.11 4.39
N GLU A 273 -21.62 -9.49 5.58
CA GLU A 273 -21.94 -8.08 5.70
C GLU A 273 -20.79 -7.22 5.19
N ARG A 274 -19.57 -7.51 5.66
CA ARG A 274 -18.37 -6.78 5.21
C ARG A 274 -18.12 -6.97 3.72
N VAL A 275 -18.35 -8.18 3.19
CA VAL A 275 -18.27 -8.44 1.75
C VAL A 275 -19.28 -7.58 0.99
N ARG A 276 -20.56 -7.57 1.40
CA ARG A 276 -21.59 -6.73 0.77
C ARG A 276 -21.18 -5.25 0.75
N MET A 277 -20.62 -4.75 1.84
CA MET A 277 -20.11 -3.38 1.91
C MET A 277 -18.91 -3.14 0.99
N LEU A 278 -18.02 -4.11 0.82
CA LEU A 278 -16.90 -4.00 -0.12
C LEU A 278 -17.39 -3.95 -1.58
N TYR A 279 -18.42 -4.72 -1.95
CA TYR A 279 -19.08 -4.63 -3.25
C TYR A 279 -19.72 -3.26 -3.47
N PHE A 280 -20.39 -2.71 -2.44
CA PHE A 280 -20.94 -1.36 -2.49
C PHE A 280 -19.84 -0.32 -2.72
N LEU A 281 -18.71 -0.45 -2.02
CA LEU A 281 -17.57 0.43 -2.21
C LEU A 281 -16.96 0.30 -3.59
N TYR A 282 -16.78 -0.91 -4.14
CA TYR A 282 -16.06 -1.15 -5.39
C TYR A 282 -16.91 -1.92 -6.42
N PRO A 283 -18.00 -1.31 -6.94
CA PRO A 283 -18.93 -2.00 -7.83
C PRO A 283 -18.25 -2.45 -9.13
N LYS A 284 -17.29 -1.67 -9.64
CA LYS A 284 -16.50 -2.03 -10.83
C LYS A 284 -15.57 -3.23 -10.62
N SER A 285 -15.35 -3.64 -9.37
CA SER A 285 -14.56 -4.83 -9.01
C SER A 285 -15.42 -6.02 -8.61
N ALA A 286 -16.75 -5.97 -8.77
CA ALA A 286 -17.64 -7.08 -8.46
C ALA A 286 -17.26 -8.35 -9.23
N GLU A 287 -17.04 -8.24 -10.54
CA GLU A 287 -16.62 -9.37 -11.38
C GLU A 287 -15.31 -10.00 -10.88
N LEU A 288 -14.38 -9.16 -10.41
CA LEU A 288 -13.13 -9.64 -9.84
C LEU A 288 -13.37 -10.51 -8.59
N PHE A 289 -14.29 -10.10 -7.72
CA PHE A 289 -14.64 -10.85 -6.51
C PHE A 289 -15.33 -12.17 -6.85
N ASP A 290 -16.26 -12.16 -7.81
CA ASP A 290 -16.94 -13.37 -8.28
C ASP A 290 -15.94 -14.38 -8.87
N GLN A 291 -14.98 -13.90 -9.67
CA GLN A 291 -13.88 -14.71 -10.21
C GLN A 291 -13.01 -15.35 -9.12
N LEU A 292 -12.82 -14.68 -7.97
CA LEU A 292 -12.07 -15.24 -6.85
C LEU A 292 -12.84 -16.42 -6.23
N GLU A 293 -14.14 -16.28 -5.96
CA GLU A 293 -14.96 -17.36 -5.41
C GLU A 293 -15.08 -18.54 -6.37
N ASP A 294 -15.28 -18.28 -7.66
CA ASP A 294 -15.23 -19.32 -8.70
C ASP A 294 -13.91 -20.09 -8.70
N THR A 295 -12.80 -19.37 -8.52
CA THR A 295 -11.47 -19.98 -8.46
C THR A 295 -11.30 -20.82 -7.20
N ILE A 296 -11.78 -20.34 -6.04
CA ILE A 296 -11.78 -21.08 -4.79
C ILE A 296 -12.61 -22.37 -4.93
N HIS A 297 -13.79 -22.31 -5.54
CA HIS A 297 -14.62 -23.48 -5.83
C HIS A 297 -13.93 -24.49 -6.76
N LYS A 298 -13.19 -24.03 -7.77
CA LYS A 298 -12.42 -24.91 -8.65
C LYS A 298 -11.26 -25.59 -7.91
N ILE A 299 -10.57 -24.84 -7.04
CA ILE A 299 -9.49 -25.37 -6.20
C ILE A 299 -10.04 -26.42 -5.22
N SER A 300 -11.20 -26.19 -4.60
CA SER A 300 -11.79 -27.15 -3.66
C SER A 300 -12.14 -28.48 -4.34
N ARG A 301 -12.68 -28.44 -5.57
CA ARG A 301 -12.94 -29.64 -6.40
C ARG A 301 -11.65 -30.35 -6.79
N MET A 302 -10.61 -29.60 -7.16
CA MET A 302 -9.29 -30.15 -7.47
C MET A 302 -8.68 -30.88 -6.27
N ILE A 303 -8.69 -30.26 -5.08
CA ILE A 303 -8.16 -30.86 -3.85
C ILE A 303 -8.97 -32.10 -3.47
N TYR A 304 -10.30 -32.07 -3.60
CA TYR A 304 -11.14 -33.25 -3.40
C TYR A 304 -10.76 -34.40 -4.34
N HIS A 305 -10.55 -34.11 -5.63
CA HIS A 305 -10.10 -35.12 -6.60
C HIS A 305 -8.77 -35.76 -6.19
N PHE A 306 -7.80 -34.95 -5.78
CA PHE A 306 -6.51 -35.43 -5.28
C PHE A 306 -6.63 -36.22 -3.97
N TYR A 307 -7.52 -35.80 -3.07
CA TYR A 307 -7.83 -36.54 -1.85
C TYR A 307 -8.33 -37.96 -2.17
N VAL A 308 -9.29 -38.09 -3.10
CA VAL A 308 -9.83 -39.39 -3.54
C VAL A 308 -8.72 -40.25 -4.13
N ASN A 309 -7.94 -39.71 -5.07
CA ASN A 309 -6.87 -40.47 -5.70
C ASN A 309 -5.83 -40.94 -4.68
N ARG A 310 -5.44 -40.08 -3.73
CA ARG A 310 -4.42 -40.40 -2.73
C ARG A 310 -4.91 -41.37 -1.65
N TYR A 311 -6.00 -41.04 -0.97
CA TYR A 311 -6.41 -41.75 0.26
C TYR A 311 -7.46 -42.84 0.03
N ILE A 312 -8.14 -42.83 -1.11
CA ILE A 312 -9.16 -43.85 -1.44
C ILE A 312 -8.62 -44.81 -2.50
N LYS A 313 -7.99 -44.29 -3.56
CA LYS A 313 -7.42 -45.12 -4.64
C LYS A 313 -5.94 -45.48 -4.43
N ASN A 314 -5.32 -45.05 -3.33
CA ASN A 314 -3.92 -45.32 -2.98
C ASN A 314 -2.91 -44.92 -4.07
N GLN A 315 -3.19 -43.86 -4.82
CA GLN A 315 -2.27 -43.33 -5.83
C GLN A 315 -1.28 -42.34 -5.21
N PHE A 316 -0.03 -42.39 -5.65
CA PHE A 316 0.95 -41.39 -5.27
C PHE A 316 0.64 -40.06 -5.99
N ILE A 317 0.31 -39.02 -5.21
CA ILE A 317 -0.01 -37.68 -5.70
C ILE A 317 0.91 -36.67 -5.01
N THR A 318 1.45 -35.75 -5.80
CA THR A 318 2.19 -34.57 -5.34
C THR A 318 1.34 -33.31 -5.45
N LEU A 319 1.37 -32.47 -4.42
CA LEU A 319 0.71 -31.17 -4.38
C LEU A 319 1.68 -30.11 -3.86
N PRO A 320 1.50 -28.83 -4.23
CA PRO A 320 2.24 -27.75 -3.60
C PRO A 320 1.88 -27.65 -2.11
N LYS A 321 2.73 -26.94 -1.34
CA LYS A 321 2.72 -26.96 0.13
C LYS A 321 1.35 -26.63 0.73
N GLU A 322 0.75 -25.51 0.34
CA GLU A 322 -0.51 -25.05 0.92
C GLU A 322 -1.69 -26.00 0.59
N GLU A 323 -1.81 -26.47 -0.65
CA GLU A 323 -2.84 -27.43 -1.09
C GLU A 323 -2.67 -28.79 -0.38
N PHE A 324 -1.42 -29.24 -0.23
CA PHE A 324 -1.10 -30.48 0.49
C PHE A 324 -1.46 -30.37 1.98
N GLN A 325 -1.14 -29.24 2.62
CA GLN A 325 -1.49 -29.00 4.03
C GLN A 325 -3.01 -29.02 4.23
N LEU A 326 -3.78 -28.36 3.35
CA LEU A 326 -5.23 -28.38 3.39
C LEU A 326 -5.80 -29.80 3.16
N MET A 327 -5.27 -30.55 2.19
CA MET A 327 -5.65 -31.94 1.96
C MET A 327 -5.34 -32.83 3.19
N LYS A 328 -4.22 -32.58 3.88
CA LYS A 328 -3.86 -33.27 5.13
C LYS A 328 -4.82 -32.92 6.27
N LYS A 329 -5.22 -31.65 6.40
CA LYS A 329 -6.27 -31.22 7.35
C LYS A 329 -7.60 -31.95 7.08
N CYS A 330 -7.99 -32.08 5.80
CA CYS A 330 -9.16 -32.88 5.40
C CYS A 330 -9.04 -34.32 5.88
N HIS A 331 -7.89 -34.96 5.66
CA HIS A 331 -7.67 -36.33 6.09
C HIS A 331 -7.68 -36.48 7.62
N ASN A 332 -7.06 -35.55 8.34
CA ASN A 332 -7.07 -35.56 9.80
C ASN A 332 -8.50 -35.46 10.35
N TRP A 333 -9.33 -34.58 9.79
CA TRP A 333 -10.74 -34.48 10.18
C TRP A 333 -11.51 -35.78 9.90
N TYR A 334 -11.29 -36.42 8.75
CA TYR A 334 -11.84 -37.74 8.44
C TYR A 334 -11.45 -38.80 9.50
N LEU A 335 -10.20 -38.78 9.96
CA LEU A 335 -9.70 -39.74 10.94
C LEU A 335 -10.32 -39.60 12.33
N LEU A 336 -10.85 -38.42 12.69
CA LEU A 336 -11.53 -38.19 13.97
C LEU A 336 -12.81 -39.03 14.10
N ASP A 337 -13.57 -39.19 13.00
CA ASP A 337 -14.75 -40.06 12.95
C ASP A 337 -14.95 -40.61 11.54
N ARG A 338 -14.38 -41.78 11.27
CA ARG A 338 -14.43 -42.41 9.94
C ARG A 338 -15.84 -42.81 9.48
N LYS A 339 -16.80 -42.92 10.40
CA LYS A 339 -18.17 -43.33 10.09
C LYS A 339 -18.96 -42.13 9.57
N ASN A 340 -18.88 -41.01 10.27
CA ASN A 340 -19.71 -39.83 10.01
C ASN A 340 -18.99 -38.74 9.20
N HIS A 341 -17.67 -38.64 9.30
CA HIS A 341 -16.91 -37.66 8.53
C HIS A 341 -16.64 -38.21 7.14
N ARG A 342 -17.24 -37.61 6.12
CA ARG A 342 -16.97 -37.93 4.72
C ARG A 342 -16.44 -36.68 4.03
N ILE A 343 -15.37 -36.85 3.25
CA ILE A 343 -14.77 -35.75 2.51
C ILE A 343 -15.49 -35.64 1.17
N PHE A 344 -16.08 -34.48 0.93
CA PHE A 344 -16.64 -34.05 -0.35
C PHE A 344 -16.05 -32.68 -0.70
N SER A 345 -16.25 -32.21 -1.93
CA SER A 345 -15.78 -30.87 -2.34
C SER A 345 -16.34 -29.76 -1.45
N GLN A 346 -17.58 -29.89 -0.96
CA GLN A 346 -18.17 -28.93 -0.04
C GLN A 346 -17.41 -28.86 1.29
N LYS A 347 -16.99 -30.02 1.83
CA LYS A 347 -16.21 -30.05 3.07
C LYS A 347 -14.82 -29.45 2.88
N VAL A 348 -14.20 -29.66 1.72
CA VAL A 348 -12.93 -29.01 1.38
C VAL A 348 -13.12 -27.49 1.33
N LEU A 349 -14.21 -27.00 0.74
CA LEU A 349 -14.53 -25.57 0.71
C LEU A 349 -14.74 -24.99 2.12
N GLU A 350 -15.44 -25.69 3.01
CA GLU A 350 -15.57 -25.30 4.42
C GLU A 350 -14.20 -25.21 5.11
N MET A 351 -13.28 -26.14 4.83
CA MET A 351 -11.93 -26.07 5.39
C MET A 351 -11.11 -24.94 4.80
N MET A 352 -11.26 -24.65 3.50
CA MET A 352 -10.68 -23.45 2.88
C MET A 352 -11.17 -22.17 3.55
N ALA A 353 -12.42 -22.13 4.00
CA ALA A 353 -12.94 -20.98 4.72
C ALA A 353 -12.21 -20.71 6.04
N SER A 354 -11.59 -21.72 6.65
CA SER A 354 -10.76 -21.57 7.85
C SER A 354 -9.27 -21.34 7.58
N GLU A 355 -8.85 -21.26 6.31
CA GLU A 355 -7.45 -21.01 5.98
C GLU A 355 -7.08 -19.52 6.06
N GLU A 356 -5.82 -19.27 6.40
CA GLU A 356 -5.23 -17.94 6.35
C GLU A 356 -5.36 -17.33 4.95
N PRO A 357 -5.75 -16.03 4.82
CA PRO A 357 -5.91 -15.37 3.52
C PRO A 357 -4.68 -15.49 2.62
N LEU A 358 -3.48 -15.49 3.20
CA LEU A 358 -2.22 -15.65 2.47
C LEU A 358 -2.10 -17.02 1.80
N HIS A 359 -2.57 -18.10 2.44
CA HIS A 359 -2.56 -19.43 1.85
C HIS A 359 -3.55 -19.51 0.68
N LEU A 360 -4.76 -18.98 0.86
CA LEU A 360 -5.76 -18.89 -0.20
C LEU A 360 -5.21 -18.11 -1.40
N TYR A 361 -4.61 -16.94 -1.16
CA TYR A 361 -4.03 -16.11 -2.19
C TYR A 361 -2.94 -16.83 -3.00
N LYS A 362 -2.05 -17.58 -2.34
CA LYS A 362 -1.03 -18.39 -3.00
C LYS A 362 -1.63 -19.51 -3.87
N MET A 363 -2.64 -20.21 -3.35
CA MET A 363 -3.33 -21.27 -4.10
C MET A 363 -4.03 -20.69 -5.34
N ILE A 364 -4.75 -19.58 -5.19
CA ILE A 364 -5.41 -18.87 -6.30
C ILE A 364 -4.39 -18.46 -7.36
N ARG A 365 -3.30 -17.79 -6.96
CA ARG A 365 -2.27 -17.32 -7.89
C ARG A 365 -1.65 -18.46 -8.70
N ARG A 366 -1.32 -19.58 -8.05
CA ARG A 366 -0.78 -20.77 -8.73
C ARG A 366 -1.81 -21.40 -9.66
N PHE A 367 -3.05 -21.54 -9.21
CA PHE A 367 -4.13 -22.12 -9.99
C PHE A 367 -4.38 -21.33 -11.28
N THR A 368 -4.51 -20.01 -11.18
CA THR A 368 -4.68 -19.13 -12.34
C THR A 368 -3.49 -19.20 -13.30
N LEU A 369 -2.25 -19.23 -12.78
CA LEU A 369 -1.06 -19.37 -13.62
C LEU A 369 -1.09 -20.68 -14.41
N ASN A 370 -1.42 -21.80 -13.77
CA ASN A 370 -1.50 -23.11 -14.42
C ASN A 370 -2.60 -23.16 -15.47
N GLN A 371 -3.76 -22.55 -15.22
CA GLN A 371 -4.83 -22.44 -16.21
C GLN A 371 -4.39 -21.67 -17.45
N ASN A 372 -3.74 -20.52 -17.27
CA ASN A 372 -3.24 -19.72 -18.38
C ASN A 372 -2.22 -20.50 -19.23
N LEU A 373 -1.30 -21.23 -18.58
CA LEU A 373 -0.33 -22.08 -19.28
C LEU A 373 -1.02 -23.18 -20.10
N ALA A 374 -2.02 -23.86 -19.53
CA ALA A 374 -2.78 -24.90 -20.22
C ALA A 374 -3.57 -24.34 -21.43
N MET A 375 -4.14 -23.15 -21.30
CA MET A 375 -4.82 -22.46 -22.41
C MET A 375 -3.85 -22.11 -23.54
N HIS A 376 -2.66 -21.58 -23.23
CA HIS A 376 -1.64 -21.30 -24.24
C HIS A 376 -1.15 -22.55 -24.97
N GLN A 377 -0.91 -23.65 -24.25
CA GLN A 377 -0.56 -24.94 -24.86
C GLN A 377 -1.66 -25.44 -25.82
N THR A 378 -2.92 -25.31 -25.41
CA THR A 378 -4.07 -25.70 -26.24
C THR A 378 -4.18 -24.84 -27.51
N MET A 379 -3.96 -23.52 -27.42
CA MET A 379 -3.97 -22.63 -28.59
C MET A 379 -2.83 -22.94 -29.55
N ASN A 380 -1.63 -23.22 -29.04
CA ASN A 380 -0.48 -23.59 -29.85
C ASN A 380 -0.69 -24.93 -30.56
N ALA A 381 -1.26 -25.94 -29.87
CA ALA A 381 -1.62 -27.22 -30.48
C ALA A 381 -2.64 -27.05 -31.62
N LYS A 382 -3.66 -26.19 -31.45
CA LYS A 382 -4.64 -25.87 -32.50
C LYS A 382 -3.98 -25.19 -33.71
N ARG A 383 -3.05 -24.25 -33.50
CA ARG A 383 -2.31 -23.59 -34.60
C ARG A 383 -1.40 -24.56 -35.36
N ALA A 384 -0.72 -25.46 -34.66
CA ALA A 384 0.11 -26.48 -35.29
C ALA A 384 -0.72 -27.42 -36.18
N PHE A 385 -1.91 -27.81 -35.72
CA PHE A 385 -2.82 -28.67 -36.49
C PHE A 385 -3.32 -28.02 -37.79
N VAL A 386 -3.63 -26.71 -37.76
CA VAL A 386 -4.07 -25.95 -38.95
C VAL A 386 -2.94 -25.79 -39.98
N HIS A 387 -1.68 -25.73 -39.56
CA HIS A 387 -0.55 -25.68 -40.49
C HIS A 387 -0.18 -27.04 -41.10
N THR A 388 -0.51 -28.16 -40.43
CA THR A 388 -0.28 -29.50 -40.99
C THR A 388 -1.35 -29.95 -41.98
N SER A 389 -2.57 -29.37 -41.94
CA SER A 389 -3.68 -29.74 -42.82
C SER A 389 -3.73 -28.97 -44.15
N SER A 390 -2.84 -28.01 -44.37
CA SER A 390 -2.76 -27.21 -45.61
C SER A 390 -1.65 -27.61 -46.58
N ARG A 391 -0.92 -28.71 -46.32
CA ARG A 391 -0.04 -29.32 -47.33
C ARG A 391 -0.88 -30.16 -48.30
N PRO A 392 -0.88 -29.87 -49.61
CA PRO A 392 -1.54 -30.73 -50.59
C PRO A 392 -0.88 -32.12 -50.58
N PRO A 393 -1.63 -33.19 -50.88
CA PRO A 393 -1.07 -34.53 -50.94
C PRO A 393 -0.11 -34.60 -52.13
N HIS A 394 1.19 -34.46 -51.88
CA HIS A 394 2.20 -34.81 -52.87
C HIS A 394 2.23 -36.33 -53.02
N SER A 395 2.03 -36.77 -54.26
CA SER A 395 2.03 -38.16 -54.66
C SER A 395 3.34 -38.86 -54.29
N PHE A 396 3.21 -40.03 -53.67
CA PHE A 396 4.31 -40.97 -53.49
C PHE A 396 4.87 -41.40 -54.85
N ALA A 397 6.14 -41.07 -55.11
CA ALA A 397 6.99 -41.80 -56.04
C ALA A 397 8.31 -42.09 -55.32
N ALA A 398 8.63 -43.38 -55.22
CA ALA A 398 9.78 -43.94 -54.52
C ALA A 398 11.08 -43.70 -55.27
N VAL A 399 12.17 -43.31 -54.57
CA VAL A 399 13.57 -43.65 -54.95
C VAL A 399 14.48 -43.66 -53.71
N LEU A 400 14.99 -44.86 -53.43
CA LEU A 400 16.35 -45.29 -52.98
C LEU A 400 17.20 -44.46 -52.00
N SER A 401 17.50 -45.12 -50.87
CA SER A 401 18.75 -45.24 -50.10
C SER A 401 19.95 -44.32 -50.37
N ALA A 402 20.43 -43.65 -49.32
CA ALA A 402 21.84 -43.33 -49.09
C ALA A 402 22.15 -43.22 -47.57
N PRO A 403 23.39 -43.51 -47.13
CA PRO A 403 23.72 -43.85 -45.75
C PRO A 403 24.05 -42.64 -44.85
N ALA A 404 23.98 -42.90 -43.54
CA ALA A 404 24.19 -41.96 -42.45
C ALA A 404 25.63 -41.41 -42.35
N PRO A 405 25.82 -40.14 -41.92
CA PRO A 405 27.10 -39.66 -41.45
C PRO A 405 27.30 -39.97 -39.95
N ALA A 406 28.53 -40.35 -39.63
CA ALA A 406 29.07 -40.69 -38.31
C ALA A 406 29.11 -39.48 -37.34
N PRO A 407 29.23 -39.72 -36.01
CA PRO A 407 29.19 -38.66 -35.00
C PRO A 407 30.52 -37.92 -34.90
N VAL A 408 30.44 -36.59 -34.82
CA VAL A 408 31.56 -35.71 -34.50
C VAL A 408 31.74 -35.70 -32.98
N ALA A 409 32.91 -36.13 -32.52
CA ALA A 409 33.39 -35.97 -31.16
C ALA A 409 33.65 -34.48 -30.87
N ILE A 410 33.19 -33.99 -29.72
CA ILE A 410 33.66 -32.73 -29.15
C ILE A 410 34.38 -33.07 -27.86
N ASP A 411 35.64 -32.67 -27.85
CA ASP A 411 36.64 -32.89 -26.83
C ASP A 411 36.36 -32.05 -25.58
N THR A 412 36.74 -32.61 -24.44
CA THR A 412 36.65 -31.98 -23.13
C THR A 412 37.98 -31.28 -22.85
N ALA A 413 37.95 -29.98 -22.54
CA ALA A 413 39.10 -29.29 -21.98
C ALA A 413 38.70 -28.54 -20.70
N LEU A 414 39.17 -29.09 -19.58
CA LEU A 414 39.37 -28.43 -18.31
C LEU A 414 40.22 -27.16 -18.51
N VAL A 415 39.81 -26.06 -17.87
CA VAL A 415 40.75 -25.08 -17.32
C VAL A 415 40.36 -24.81 -15.87
N THR A 416 41.34 -25.08 -15.02
CA THR A 416 41.43 -24.84 -13.58
C THR A 416 41.85 -23.40 -13.29
N ASP A 417 41.26 -22.76 -12.28
CA ASP A 417 41.91 -21.84 -11.33
C ASP A 417 40.93 -21.62 -10.16
N SER A 418 41.21 -21.95 -8.88
CA SER A 418 42.21 -21.41 -7.94
C SER A 418 42.06 -19.88 -7.82
N SER A 419 42.00 -19.21 -6.66
CA SER A 419 42.18 -19.51 -5.25
C SER A 419 41.82 -18.23 -4.44
N ALA A 420 41.90 -18.28 -3.10
CA ALA A 420 41.77 -17.21 -2.07
C ALA A 420 40.33 -16.87 -1.64
N THR A 421 39.82 -17.23 -0.45
CA THR A 421 40.36 -17.26 0.92
C THR A 421 40.87 -15.90 1.41
N ALA A 422 40.03 -15.22 2.21
CA ALA A 422 40.50 -14.35 3.29
C ALA A 422 39.43 -14.30 4.40
N MET A 423 39.72 -15.01 5.49
CA MET A 423 39.20 -14.73 6.83
C MET A 423 39.86 -13.45 7.36
N ALA A 424 39.16 -12.67 8.18
CA ALA A 424 39.72 -11.86 9.28
C ALA A 424 38.56 -11.34 10.12
N THR A 425 38.24 -12.02 11.23
CA THR A 425 38.62 -11.67 12.62
C THR A 425 37.77 -10.57 13.25
N ALA A 426 37.01 -11.02 14.25
CA ALA A 426 36.39 -10.22 15.29
C ALA A 426 37.43 -9.40 16.06
N THR A 427 37.04 -8.19 16.47
CA THR A 427 37.69 -7.50 17.59
C THR A 427 36.59 -6.97 18.51
N VAL A 428 36.63 -7.47 19.74
CA VAL A 428 35.86 -7.04 20.90
C VAL A 428 36.40 -5.70 21.37
N ALA A 429 35.54 -4.72 21.61
CA ALA A 429 35.89 -3.52 22.37
C ALA A 429 34.84 -3.27 23.45
N THR A 430 35.31 -3.46 24.68
CA THR A 430 34.76 -3.06 25.97
C THR A 430 34.37 -1.59 26.00
N ALA A 431 33.16 -1.28 26.51
CA ALA A 431 32.79 0.06 26.94
C ALA A 431 32.31 0.06 28.39
N THR A 432 33.16 0.68 29.18
CA THR A 432 33.13 1.12 30.57
C THR A 432 31.77 1.59 31.10
N VAL A 433 31.45 1.11 32.30
CA VAL A 433 30.38 1.57 33.20
C VAL A 433 30.65 2.99 33.65
N ILE A 434 29.71 3.91 33.43
CA ILE A 434 29.67 5.22 34.07
C ILE A 434 28.55 5.20 35.11
N THR A 435 28.93 5.46 36.35
CA THR A 435 28.09 5.59 37.54
C THR A 435 27.27 6.88 37.48
N GLU A 436 25.94 6.77 37.57
CA GLU A 436 25.05 7.90 37.84
C GLU A 436 24.93 8.16 39.34
N THR A 437 25.29 9.37 39.73
CA THR A 437 25.16 9.92 41.08
C THR A 437 23.74 10.45 41.26
N THR A 438 23.03 9.88 42.23
CA THR A 438 21.76 10.38 42.78
C THR A 438 21.92 11.78 43.37
N VAL A 439 21.14 12.75 42.89
CA VAL A 439 20.84 13.99 43.63
C VAL A 439 19.34 14.09 43.81
N THR A 440 18.92 13.88 45.05
CA THR A 440 17.64 14.28 45.62
C THR A 440 17.49 15.80 45.56
N ASN A 441 16.32 16.31 45.18
CA ASN A 441 15.80 17.50 45.86
C ASN A 441 14.29 17.62 45.81
N THR A 442 13.81 18.04 46.96
CA THR A 442 12.46 18.17 47.49
C THR A 442 11.75 19.43 47.01
N SER A 443 10.44 19.29 46.81
CA SER A 443 9.35 20.23 47.11
C SER A 443 9.67 21.68 47.49
N SER A 444 9.06 22.61 46.75
CA SER A 444 8.22 23.71 47.26
C SER A 444 7.38 24.28 46.13
#